data_AF-A0A4R9A4A2-F1
#
_entry.id   AF-A0A4R9A4A2-F1
#
_cell.length_a   1.000
_cell.length_b   1.000
_cell.length_c   1.000
_cell.angle_alpha   90.00
_cell.angle_beta   90.00
_cell.angle_gamma   90.00
#
_symmetry.space_group_name_H-M   'P 1'
#
loop_
_entity.id
_entity.type
_entity.pdbx_description
1 polymer ?
#
loop_
_entity_poly.entity_id
_entity_poly.type
_entity_poly.pdbx_seq_one_letter_code
_entity_poly.pdbx_strand_id
1 'polypeptide(L)'
;MRIRSIKPEFWRSDDISSLPWDDRLIFVGLWSYVDDNGVGVDKLSSIAADLFAGDIERDPSETFARVSRGLQNLFSSGRIDRYTVGNKKYLAVVNWDRHQRIDKPNKPRFPLPDCDLPVIRETLARVTEKVAPGTEEQRNRGTEEQGLSTLSVSDARSADVTAAFDAAYSHWPKKTERKQALEKFKVAAKKISLDDLAAHVVQFGDAYAATTTTQFTPALGAWLGRERWTDELPTMPQADRKPTRTDQNLDFVMQLAREEMQTQRGIEA
;
A
#
# COMPACT_ATOMS: atom_id res chain seq x y z
N MET A 1 -16.79 6.21 16.67
CA MET A 1 -16.15 6.94 15.54
C MET A 1 -14.84 6.26 15.16
N ARG A 2 -14.35 6.47 13.94
CA ARG A 2 -13.04 5.97 13.48
C ARG A 2 -12.04 7.11 13.33
N ILE A 3 -10.76 6.81 13.52
CA ILE A 3 -9.67 7.74 13.19
C ILE A 3 -9.57 7.85 11.67
N ARG A 4 -9.57 9.07 11.15
CA ARG A 4 -9.42 9.38 9.72
C ARG A 4 -8.37 10.47 9.55
N SER A 5 -7.64 10.42 8.44
CA SER A 5 -6.68 11.47 8.09
C SER A 5 -7.37 12.56 7.28
N ILE A 6 -7.04 13.82 7.55
CA ILE A 6 -7.50 14.95 6.74
C ILE A 6 -6.43 15.24 5.70
N LYS A 7 -6.78 15.10 4.42
CA LYS A 7 -5.85 15.38 3.32
C LYS A 7 -5.63 16.89 3.14
N PRO A 8 -4.42 17.38 2.83
CA PRO A 8 -4.15 18.81 2.65
C PRO A 8 -5.03 19.48 1.58
N GLU A 9 -5.44 18.73 0.55
CA GLU A 9 -6.30 19.19 -0.54
C GLU A 9 -7.66 19.67 -0.05
N PHE A 10 -8.13 19.16 1.10
CA PHE A 10 -9.36 19.62 1.74
C PHE A 10 -9.33 21.13 1.99
N TRP A 11 -8.21 21.64 2.52
CA TRP A 11 -8.06 23.05 2.88
C TRP A 11 -7.87 23.96 1.67
N ARG A 12 -7.45 23.40 0.53
CA ARG A 12 -7.21 24.12 -0.73
C ARG A 12 -8.37 24.02 -1.71
N SER A 13 -9.40 23.24 -1.38
CA SER A 13 -10.52 22.99 -2.26
C SER A 13 -11.47 24.18 -2.29
N ASP A 14 -11.67 24.78 -3.46
CA ASP A 14 -12.62 25.89 -3.67
C ASP A 14 -14.04 25.49 -3.24
N ASP A 15 -14.40 24.25 -3.57
CA ASP A 15 -15.63 23.56 -3.21
C ASP A 15 -15.91 23.46 -1.70
N ILE A 16 -14.86 23.42 -0.88
CA ILE A 16 -14.95 23.43 0.59
C ILE A 16 -14.86 24.86 1.12
N SER A 17 -14.05 25.70 0.48
CA SER A 17 -13.88 27.10 0.84
C SER A 17 -15.13 27.96 0.60
N SER A 18 -16.05 27.51 -0.25
CA SER A 18 -17.36 28.16 -0.46
C SER A 18 -18.35 27.89 0.67
N LEU A 19 -18.12 26.86 1.49
CA LEU A 19 -19.00 26.51 2.61
C LEU A 19 -18.79 27.45 3.81
N PRO A 20 -19.84 27.71 4.61
CA PRO A 20 -19.71 28.32 5.94
C PRO A 20 -18.66 27.59 6.78
N TRP A 21 -17.97 28.32 7.66
CA TRP A 21 -16.90 27.75 8.48
C TRP A 21 -17.38 26.58 9.34
N ASP A 22 -18.56 26.71 9.96
CA ASP A 22 -19.15 25.66 10.78
C ASP A 22 -19.43 24.38 9.96
N ASP A 23 -19.91 24.55 8.72
CA ASP A 23 -20.24 23.45 7.82
C ASP A 23 -19.00 22.65 7.42
N ARG A 24 -17.84 23.30 7.30
CA ARG A 24 -16.56 22.62 7.04
C ARG A 24 -16.17 21.71 8.20
N LEU A 25 -16.37 22.17 9.44
CA LEU A 25 -16.10 21.38 10.65
C LEU A 25 -17.08 20.20 10.77
N ILE A 26 -18.36 20.42 10.46
CA ILE A 26 -19.35 19.34 10.40
C ILE A 26 -18.95 18.32 9.34
N PHE A 27 -18.57 18.76 8.13
CA PHE A 27 -18.24 17.87 7.03
C PHE A 27 -17.02 16.99 7.33
N VAL A 28 -15.95 17.56 7.87
CA VAL A 28 -14.77 16.76 8.26
C VAL A 28 -15.07 15.86 9.46
N GLY A 29 -15.93 16.31 10.39
CA GLY A 29 -16.45 15.47 11.48
C GLY A 29 -17.20 14.24 10.96
N LEU A 30 -18.01 14.41 9.92
CA LEU A 30 -18.75 13.32 9.29
C LEU A 30 -17.84 12.21 8.77
N TRP A 31 -16.62 12.50 8.33
CA TRP A 31 -15.68 11.46 7.87
C TRP A 31 -15.34 10.45 8.98
N SER A 32 -15.29 10.91 10.22
CA SER A 32 -15.04 10.07 11.40
C SER A 32 -16.31 9.38 11.92
N TYR A 33 -17.48 9.92 11.57
CA TYR A 33 -18.80 9.40 11.92
C TYR A 33 -19.22 8.23 11.02
N VAL A 34 -19.01 8.34 9.71
CA VAL A 34 -19.44 7.32 8.73
C VAL A 34 -18.58 6.06 8.74
N ASP A 35 -19.15 4.96 8.27
CA ASP A 35 -18.49 3.66 8.15
C ASP A 35 -17.46 3.65 6.99
N ASP A 36 -16.77 2.53 6.77
CA ASP A 36 -15.71 2.44 5.75
C ASP A 36 -16.23 2.59 4.32
N ASN A 37 -17.51 2.38 4.10
CA ASN A 37 -18.18 2.65 2.83
C ASN A 37 -18.67 4.11 2.68
N GLY A 38 -18.36 5.00 3.63
CA GLY A 38 -18.77 6.40 3.57
C GLY A 38 -20.23 6.66 3.95
N VAL A 39 -20.93 5.64 4.49
CA VAL A 39 -22.33 5.72 4.89
C VAL A 39 -22.47 5.75 6.42
N GLY A 40 -23.38 6.57 6.92
CA GLY A 40 -23.79 6.63 8.31
C GLY A 40 -25.31 6.71 8.46
N VAL A 41 -25.79 6.63 9.70
CA VAL A 41 -27.22 6.82 10.01
C VAL A 41 -27.54 8.32 9.99
N ASP A 42 -28.57 8.74 9.26
CA ASP A 42 -29.00 10.15 9.25
C ASP A 42 -29.93 10.43 10.43
N LYS A 43 -29.33 10.51 11.62
CA LYS A 43 -30.02 10.88 12.87
C LYS A 43 -29.31 12.08 13.49
N LEU A 44 -29.96 13.24 13.42
CA LEU A 44 -29.43 14.51 13.92
C LEU A 44 -28.88 14.40 15.35
N SER A 45 -29.63 13.76 16.25
CA SER A 45 -29.20 13.61 17.65
C SER A 45 -27.93 12.79 17.80
N SER A 46 -27.73 11.76 16.98
CA SER A 46 -26.54 10.91 17.03
C SER A 46 -25.34 11.62 16.43
N ILE A 47 -25.52 12.29 15.28
CA ILE A 47 -24.45 13.07 14.65
C ILE A 47 -23.98 14.18 15.59
N ALA A 48 -24.91 14.94 16.16
CA ALA A 48 -24.55 16.03 17.08
C ALA A 48 -23.89 15.49 18.37
N ALA A 49 -24.37 14.39 18.93
CA ALA A 49 -23.78 13.77 20.12
C ALA A 49 -22.35 13.28 19.88
N ASP A 50 -22.09 12.68 18.73
CA ASP A 50 -20.75 12.19 18.39
C ASP A 50 -19.77 13.33 18.07
N LEU A 51 -20.23 14.40 17.41
CA LEU A 51 -19.36 15.48 16.95
C LEU A 51 -19.19 16.63 17.95
N PHE A 52 -20.22 16.95 18.74
CA PHE A 52 -20.32 18.21 19.49
C PHE A 52 -20.92 18.00 20.90
N ALA A 53 -20.58 16.90 21.58
CA ALA A 53 -21.11 16.57 22.91
C ALA A 53 -21.01 17.74 23.92
N GLY A 54 -19.87 18.43 23.98
CA GLY A 54 -19.67 19.56 24.89
C GLY A 54 -20.50 20.79 24.54
N ASP A 55 -20.80 21.01 23.26
CA ASP A 55 -21.67 22.12 22.84
C ASP A 55 -23.14 21.80 23.08
N ILE A 56 -23.54 20.52 22.98
CA ILE A 56 -24.86 20.06 23.42
C ILE A 56 -25.05 20.31 24.91
N GLU A 57 -24.05 20.04 25.75
CA GLU A 57 -24.14 20.31 27.20
C GLU A 57 -24.34 21.81 27.47
N ARG A 58 -23.66 22.67 26.70
CA ARG A 58 -23.69 24.12 26.88
C ARG A 58 -24.98 24.76 26.37
N ASP A 59 -25.37 24.42 25.15
CA ASP A 59 -26.57 24.93 24.48
C ASP A 59 -27.11 23.87 23.49
N PRO A 60 -28.02 23.01 23.94
CA PRO A 60 -28.57 21.96 23.10
C PRO A 60 -29.33 22.52 21.89
N SER A 61 -30.14 23.56 22.09
CA SER A 61 -31.05 24.09 21.07
C SER A 61 -30.26 24.67 19.90
N GLU A 62 -29.30 25.53 20.20
CA GLU A 62 -28.46 26.14 19.17
C GLU A 62 -27.56 25.09 18.50
N THR A 63 -27.01 24.14 19.25
CA THR A 63 -26.17 23.08 18.68
C THR A 63 -26.93 22.21 17.69
N PHE A 64 -28.15 21.75 18.04
CA PHE A 64 -28.99 21.00 17.10
C PHE A 64 -29.39 21.84 15.89
N ALA A 65 -29.70 23.13 16.07
CA ALA A 65 -30.02 24.02 14.97
C ALA A 65 -28.83 24.20 14.00
N ARG A 66 -27.61 24.39 14.53
CA ARG A 66 -26.38 24.50 13.75
C ARG A 66 -26.09 23.23 12.97
N VAL A 67 -26.10 22.07 13.63
CA VAL A 67 -25.82 20.78 12.96
C VAL A 67 -26.88 20.50 11.90
N SER A 68 -28.17 20.75 12.19
CA SER A 68 -29.25 20.57 11.23
C SER A 68 -29.07 21.44 9.98
N ARG A 69 -28.77 22.74 10.18
CA ARG A 69 -28.50 23.70 9.09
C ARG A 69 -27.28 23.30 8.28
N GLY A 70 -26.17 22.94 8.93
CA GLY A 70 -24.95 22.53 8.25
C GLY A 70 -25.15 21.26 7.43
N LEU A 71 -25.88 20.26 7.95
CA LEU A 71 -26.23 19.08 7.16
C LEU A 71 -27.13 19.43 5.97
N GLN A 72 -28.07 20.38 6.11
CA GLN A 72 -28.88 20.83 4.97
C GLN A 72 -28.03 21.54 3.91
N ASN A 73 -27.08 22.37 4.31
CA ASN A 73 -26.17 23.07 3.40
C ASN A 73 -25.23 22.09 2.68
N LEU A 74 -24.70 21.09 3.39
CA LEU A 74 -23.86 20.04 2.81
C LEU A 74 -24.63 19.18 1.80
N PHE A 75 -25.91 18.90 2.08
CA PHE A 75 -26.77 18.22 1.13
C PHE A 75 -27.04 19.08 -0.11
N SER A 76 -27.39 20.35 0.09
CA SER A 76 -27.71 21.29 -1.00
C SER A 76 -26.51 21.59 -1.90
N SER A 77 -25.28 21.51 -1.36
CA SER A 77 -24.02 21.66 -2.10
C SER A 77 -23.50 20.33 -2.71
N GLY A 78 -24.25 19.23 -2.57
CA GLY A 78 -23.89 17.93 -3.14
C GLY A 78 -22.66 17.27 -2.48
N ARG A 79 -22.35 17.61 -1.23
CA ARG A 79 -21.25 16.99 -0.46
C ARG A 79 -21.68 15.73 0.27
N ILE A 80 -22.96 15.66 0.63
CA ILE A 80 -23.59 14.48 1.20
C ILE A 80 -24.87 14.18 0.43
N ASP A 81 -25.23 12.91 0.40
CA ASP A 81 -26.52 12.45 -0.07
C ASP A 81 -27.31 11.87 1.11
N ARG A 82 -28.63 12.07 1.11
CA ARG A 82 -29.55 11.69 2.18
C ARG A 82 -30.69 10.88 1.59
N TYR A 83 -30.79 9.63 2.00
CA TYR A 83 -31.71 8.67 1.41
C TYR A 83 -32.32 7.76 2.48
N THR A 84 -33.38 7.05 2.09
CA THR A 84 -34.09 6.13 2.98
C THR A 84 -34.09 4.74 2.37
N VAL A 85 -33.65 3.75 3.13
CA VAL A 85 -33.68 2.34 2.74
C VAL A 85 -34.57 1.61 3.74
N GLY A 86 -35.71 1.10 3.26
CA GLY A 86 -36.78 0.58 4.11
C GLY A 86 -37.41 1.70 4.94
N ASN A 87 -37.20 1.70 6.26
CA ASN A 87 -37.72 2.71 7.20
C ASN A 87 -36.61 3.41 8.01
N LYS A 88 -35.37 3.37 7.51
CA LYS A 88 -34.21 3.99 8.15
C LYS A 88 -33.60 5.02 7.22
N LYS A 89 -33.28 6.19 7.77
CA LYS A 89 -32.61 7.28 7.05
C LYS A 89 -31.10 7.12 7.16
N TYR A 90 -30.44 7.30 6.03
CA TYR A 90 -29.00 7.18 5.89
C TYR A 90 -28.44 8.44 5.23
N LEU A 91 -27.17 8.69 5.53
CA LEU A 91 -26.39 9.75 4.94
C LEU A 91 -25.13 9.11 4.33
N ALA A 92 -24.85 9.42 3.07
CA ALA A 92 -23.62 9.03 2.40
C ALA A 92 -22.77 10.28 2.11
N VAL A 93 -21.46 10.20 2.34
CA VAL A 93 -20.52 11.22 1.87
C VAL A 93 -20.27 11.00 0.38
N VAL A 94 -20.52 12.02 -0.44
CA VAL A 94 -20.32 11.95 -1.90
C VAL A 94 -18.81 11.90 -2.19
N ASN A 95 -18.41 11.15 -3.22
CA ASN A 95 -17.00 10.97 -3.61
C ASN A 95 -16.11 10.48 -2.44
N TRP A 96 -16.62 9.56 -1.61
CA TRP A 96 -15.93 9.07 -0.41
C TRP A 96 -14.51 8.56 -0.68
N ASP A 97 -14.29 7.88 -1.80
CA ASP A 97 -12.98 7.37 -2.25
C ASP A 97 -11.95 8.50 -2.46
N ARG A 98 -12.40 9.68 -2.86
CA ARG A 98 -11.54 10.87 -3.00
C ARG A 98 -11.18 11.46 -1.64
N HIS A 99 -12.08 11.37 -0.66
CA HIS A 99 -11.86 11.89 0.68
C HIS A 99 -11.02 10.94 1.54
N GLN A 100 -11.30 9.64 1.52
CA GLN A 100 -10.66 8.64 2.35
C GLN A 100 -10.23 7.41 1.53
N ARG A 101 -8.94 7.09 1.61
CA ARG A 101 -8.40 5.81 1.13
C ARG A 101 -8.39 4.86 2.32
N ILE A 102 -9.08 3.74 2.20
CA ILE A 102 -9.17 2.74 3.26
C ILE A 102 -8.49 1.46 2.78
N ASP A 103 -7.34 1.17 3.38
CA ASP A 103 -6.65 -0.10 3.15
C ASP A 103 -7.32 -1.18 4.01
N LYS A 104 -7.78 -2.27 3.38
CA LYS A 104 -8.52 -3.39 4.00
C LYS A 104 -9.86 -2.95 4.65
N PRO A 105 -10.86 -2.53 3.83
CA PRO A 105 -12.14 -2.10 4.36
C PRO A 105 -12.86 -3.23 5.11
N ASN A 106 -13.54 -2.88 6.20
CA ASN A 106 -14.44 -3.81 6.88
C ASN A 106 -15.67 -4.10 6.00
N LYS A 107 -16.38 -5.20 6.31
CA LYS A 107 -17.68 -5.48 5.69
C LYS A 107 -18.61 -4.27 5.93
N PRO A 108 -19.22 -3.70 4.88
CA PRO A 108 -20.06 -2.52 5.01
C PRO A 108 -21.25 -2.81 5.92
N ARG A 109 -21.52 -1.92 6.88
CA ARG A 109 -22.62 -2.04 7.84
C ARG A 109 -23.94 -1.48 7.31
N PHE A 110 -23.88 -0.56 6.35
CA PHE A 110 -25.04 0.20 5.86
C PHE A 110 -25.18 0.10 4.34
N PRO A 111 -26.43 0.13 3.81
CA PRO A 111 -26.69 0.04 2.39
C PRO A 111 -26.25 1.30 1.65
N LEU A 112 -25.73 1.17 0.43
CA LEU A 112 -25.41 2.30 -0.45
C LEU A 112 -26.70 2.86 -1.12
N PRO A 113 -26.68 4.11 -1.63
CA PRO A 113 -27.85 4.74 -2.26
C PRO A 113 -28.43 3.92 -3.44
N ASP A 114 -27.57 3.29 -4.25
CA ASP A 114 -27.95 2.55 -5.46
C ASP A 114 -28.22 1.05 -5.24
N CYS A 115 -28.28 0.59 -3.99
CA CYS A 115 -28.68 -0.80 -3.74
C CYS A 115 -30.20 -0.93 -3.85
N ASP A 116 -30.68 -1.40 -5.00
CA ASP A 116 -32.01 -2.00 -5.14
C ASP A 116 -32.26 -2.92 -3.95
N LEU A 117 -33.33 -2.68 -3.21
CA LEU A 117 -33.69 -3.36 -1.99
C LEU A 117 -33.81 -4.88 -2.21
N PRO A 118 -33.05 -5.73 -1.48
CA PRO A 118 -33.65 -6.91 -0.91
C PRO A 118 -33.82 -6.65 0.58
N VAL A 119 -35.05 -6.78 1.04
CA VAL A 119 -35.39 -6.90 2.45
C VAL A 119 -34.58 -8.08 3.02
N ILE A 120 -33.49 -7.80 3.73
CA ILE A 120 -32.82 -8.82 4.55
C ILE A 120 -33.33 -8.66 5.97
N ARG A 121 -34.24 -9.58 6.30
CA ARG A 121 -34.77 -9.84 7.64
C ARG A 121 -33.62 -9.93 8.65
N GLU A 122 -33.81 -9.23 9.76
CA GLU A 122 -33.46 -9.63 11.12
C GLU A 122 -32.75 -10.99 11.22
N THR A 123 -31.46 -10.98 11.57
CA THR A 123 -30.90 -12.08 12.35
C THR A 123 -29.82 -11.54 13.27
N LEU A 124 -30.14 -11.62 14.56
CA LEU A 124 -29.28 -11.36 15.71
C LEU A 124 -27.99 -12.19 15.60
N ALA A 125 -26.85 -11.52 15.40
CA ALA A 125 -25.53 -12.17 15.43
C ALA A 125 -24.75 -11.72 16.67
N ARG A 126 -24.94 -12.52 17.71
CA ARG A 126 -24.08 -12.80 18.88
C ARG A 126 -22.65 -12.24 18.78
N VAL A 127 -22.33 -11.27 19.64
CA VAL A 127 -20.96 -10.82 19.91
C VAL A 127 -20.21 -12.00 20.53
N THR A 128 -19.22 -12.52 19.81
CA THR A 128 -18.19 -13.38 20.40
C THR A 128 -16.94 -12.53 20.47
N GLU A 129 -16.66 -12.02 21.66
CA GLU A 129 -15.49 -11.23 21.98
C GLU A 129 -14.27 -12.16 21.98
N LYS A 130 -13.33 -11.91 21.07
CA LYS A 130 -11.96 -12.41 21.18
C LYS A 130 -11.01 -11.24 21.01
N VAL A 131 -10.57 -10.74 22.16
CA VAL A 131 -9.41 -9.86 22.33
C VAL A 131 -8.15 -10.65 21.95
N ALA A 132 -7.26 -10.03 21.18
CA ALA A 132 -5.85 -10.38 21.12
C ALA A 132 -5.03 -9.16 20.64
N PRO A 133 -3.75 -9.07 21.04
CA PRO A 133 -3.12 -7.83 21.48
C PRO A 133 -2.34 -7.10 20.39
N GLY A 134 -2.04 -5.83 20.68
CA GLY A 134 -1.35 -4.92 19.78
C GLY A 134 0.10 -5.28 19.49
N THR A 135 0.61 -4.79 18.38
CA THR A 135 2.05 -4.72 18.08
C THR A 135 2.29 -3.61 17.05
N GLU A 136 3.10 -2.65 17.51
CA GLU A 136 4.09 -1.86 16.77
C GLU A 136 3.64 -0.86 15.68
N GLU A 137 3.69 0.39 16.12
CA GLU A 137 4.25 1.55 15.43
C GLU A 137 5.19 1.19 14.26
N GLN A 138 4.80 1.54 13.04
CA GLN A 138 5.79 1.88 12.03
C GLN A 138 5.29 2.96 11.08
N ARG A 139 5.95 4.12 11.23
CA ARG A 139 5.97 5.26 10.35
C ARG A 139 6.36 4.81 8.94
N ASN A 140 5.65 5.30 7.92
CA ASN A 140 6.28 5.80 6.71
C ASN A 140 5.35 6.75 5.94
N ARG A 141 5.91 7.92 5.64
CA ARG A 141 5.34 9.12 5.04
C ARG A 141 6.00 9.29 3.67
N GLY A 142 5.20 9.58 2.64
CA GLY A 142 5.64 9.75 1.24
C GLY A 142 5.58 8.43 0.47
N THR A 143 5.04 8.33 -0.75
CA THR A 143 5.22 9.27 -1.86
C THR A 143 3.97 9.27 -2.75
N GLU A 144 3.55 10.48 -3.11
CA GLU A 144 2.52 10.82 -4.10
C GLU A 144 2.91 10.28 -5.47
N GLU A 145 1.97 9.75 -6.27
CA GLU A 145 1.93 9.98 -7.73
C GLU A 145 0.47 10.03 -8.21
N GLN A 146 0.21 11.06 -9.00
CA GLN A 146 -1.10 11.53 -9.46
C GLN A 146 -1.54 10.86 -10.77
N GLY A 147 -2.85 10.62 -10.89
CA GLY A 147 -3.65 10.68 -12.12
C GLY A 147 -3.41 9.60 -13.19
N LEU A 148 -4.29 9.32 -14.14
CA LEU A 148 -5.72 9.57 -14.36
C LEU A 148 -6.08 8.67 -15.56
N SER A 149 -7.23 8.00 -15.47
CA SER A 149 -8.12 7.50 -16.54
C SER A 149 -7.56 7.27 -17.96
N THR A 150 -7.62 6.03 -18.44
CA THR A 150 -8.17 5.74 -19.79
C THR A 150 -8.67 4.30 -19.85
N LEU A 151 -9.99 4.14 -19.85
CA LEU A 151 -10.65 2.91 -20.28
C LEU A 151 -10.59 2.81 -21.81
N SER A 152 -10.63 1.58 -22.33
CA SER A 152 -11.11 1.19 -23.67
C SER A 152 -10.13 0.90 -24.84
N VAL A 153 -8.95 0.30 -24.60
CA VAL A 153 -8.20 -0.43 -25.67
C VAL A 153 -7.38 -1.66 -25.16
N SER A 154 -7.48 -2.05 -23.89
CA SER A 154 -6.39 -2.77 -23.19
C SER A 154 -6.44 -4.31 -23.11
N ASP A 155 -7.44 -5.00 -23.65
CA ASP A 155 -7.57 -6.45 -23.43
C ASP A 155 -6.68 -7.33 -24.33
N ALA A 156 -6.28 -6.87 -25.51
CA ALA A 156 -5.36 -7.65 -26.37
C ALA A 156 -3.90 -7.56 -25.88
N ARG A 157 -3.45 -6.37 -25.48
CA ARG A 157 -2.08 -6.16 -24.97
C ARG A 157 -1.85 -6.79 -23.59
N SER A 158 -2.88 -6.95 -22.76
CA SER A 158 -2.73 -7.54 -21.44
C SER A 158 -2.43 -9.05 -21.50
N ALA A 159 -2.95 -9.74 -22.51
CA ALA A 159 -2.66 -11.15 -22.77
C ALA A 159 -1.21 -11.36 -23.24
N ASP A 160 -0.74 -10.57 -24.20
CA ASP A 160 0.64 -10.63 -24.69
C ASP A 160 1.67 -10.29 -23.59
N VAL A 161 1.36 -9.30 -22.75
CA VAL A 161 2.22 -8.93 -21.60
C VAL A 161 2.33 -10.07 -20.60
N THR A 162 1.22 -10.80 -20.38
CA THR A 162 1.20 -11.93 -19.43
C THR A 162 1.96 -13.14 -19.99
N ALA A 163 1.85 -13.40 -21.30
CA ALA A 163 2.60 -14.48 -21.96
C ALA A 163 4.11 -14.22 -21.97
N ALA A 164 4.54 -13.00 -22.31
CA ALA A 164 5.95 -12.61 -22.27
C ALA A 164 6.52 -12.65 -20.84
N PHE A 165 5.73 -12.25 -19.84
CA PHE A 165 6.09 -12.38 -18.44
C PHE A 165 6.27 -13.83 -18.02
N ASP A 166 5.36 -14.73 -18.39
CA ASP A 166 5.43 -16.13 -18.00
C ASP A 166 6.63 -16.86 -18.63
N ALA A 167 6.97 -16.54 -19.89
CA ALA A 167 8.18 -17.04 -20.54
C ALA A 167 9.45 -16.56 -19.80
N ALA A 168 9.54 -15.27 -19.49
CA ALA A 168 10.68 -14.70 -18.79
C ALA A 168 10.79 -15.16 -17.32
N TYR A 169 9.65 -15.37 -16.65
CA TYR A 169 9.59 -15.83 -15.25
C TYR A 169 10.16 -17.25 -15.07
N SER A 170 10.10 -18.08 -16.11
CA SER A 170 10.63 -19.45 -16.07
C SER A 170 12.14 -19.50 -15.81
N HIS A 171 12.88 -18.52 -16.35
CA HIS A 171 14.34 -18.39 -16.25
C HIS A 171 14.82 -17.79 -14.93
N TRP A 172 13.91 -17.29 -14.09
CA TRP A 172 14.32 -16.67 -12.82
C TRP A 172 14.58 -17.73 -11.74
N PRO A 173 15.74 -17.72 -11.04
CA PRO A 173 16.09 -18.76 -10.06
C PRO A 173 15.16 -18.81 -8.85
N LYS A 174 14.56 -17.67 -8.48
CA LYS A 174 13.74 -17.50 -7.28
C LYS A 174 12.28 -17.23 -7.61
N LYS A 175 11.47 -18.30 -7.63
CA LYS A 175 10.05 -18.27 -8.00
C LYS A 175 9.15 -17.86 -6.82
N THR A 176 9.39 -16.68 -6.25
CA THR A 176 8.60 -16.10 -5.16
C THR A 176 7.74 -14.94 -5.67
N GLU A 177 6.55 -14.78 -5.08
CA GLU A 177 5.67 -13.61 -5.28
C GLU A 177 5.30 -13.28 -6.74
N ARG A 178 4.95 -14.31 -7.54
CA ARG A 178 4.56 -14.18 -8.97
C ARG A 178 3.53 -13.07 -9.23
N LYS A 179 2.51 -12.94 -8.38
CA LYS A 179 1.46 -11.92 -8.52
C LYS A 179 2.00 -10.49 -8.38
N GLN A 180 2.94 -10.26 -7.45
CA GLN A 180 3.56 -8.94 -7.27
C GLN A 180 4.57 -8.63 -8.38
N ALA A 181 5.30 -9.65 -8.85
CA ALA A 181 6.22 -9.52 -9.97
C ALA A 181 5.50 -9.16 -11.28
N LEU A 182 4.33 -9.75 -11.54
CA LEU A 182 3.51 -9.46 -12.73
C LEU A 182 3.00 -8.02 -12.74
N GLU A 183 2.53 -7.51 -11.60
CA GLU A 183 2.10 -6.11 -11.50
C GLU A 183 3.25 -5.13 -11.72
N LYS A 184 4.45 -5.44 -11.22
CA LYS A 184 5.64 -4.63 -11.47
C LYS A 184 6.16 -4.76 -12.90
N PHE A 185 6.00 -5.92 -13.54
CA PHE A 185 6.34 -6.13 -14.95
C PHE A 185 5.44 -5.31 -15.87
N LYS A 186 4.13 -5.23 -15.58
CA LYS A 186 3.20 -4.33 -16.29
C LYS A 186 3.60 -2.86 -16.17
N VAL A 187 4.11 -2.44 -15.01
CA VAL A 187 4.61 -1.07 -14.80
C VAL A 187 5.91 -0.83 -15.56
N ALA A 188 6.85 -1.78 -15.53
CA ALA A 188 8.12 -1.70 -16.24
C ALA A 188 7.94 -1.75 -17.77
N ALA A 189 6.97 -2.53 -18.28
CA ALA A 189 6.62 -2.61 -19.70
C ALA A 189 5.99 -1.32 -20.26
N LYS A 190 5.64 -0.35 -19.41
CA LYS A 190 5.28 1.01 -19.84
C LYS A 190 6.50 1.91 -20.04
N LYS A 191 7.63 1.58 -19.43
CA LYS A 191 8.88 2.37 -19.47
C LYS A 191 9.84 1.87 -20.54
N ILE A 192 9.91 0.55 -20.73
CA ILE A 192 10.74 -0.14 -21.73
C ILE A 192 9.85 -1.01 -22.61
N SER A 193 10.26 -1.22 -23.86
CA SER A 193 9.52 -2.09 -24.78
C SER A 193 9.38 -3.50 -24.20
N LEU A 194 8.25 -4.16 -24.46
CA LEU A 194 7.94 -5.48 -23.88
C LEU A 194 9.04 -6.52 -24.15
N ASP A 195 9.52 -6.54 -25.40
CA ASP A 195 10.52 -7.49 -25.88
C ASP A 195 11.88 -7.25 -25.23
N ASP A 196 12.29 -5.98 -25.11
CA ASP A 196 13.55 -5.64 -24.44
C ASP A 196 13.49 -6.03 -22.96
N LEU A 197 12.38 -5.73 -22.27
CA LEU A 197 12.23 -6.08 -20.85
C LEU A 197 12.27 -7.60 -20.63
N ALA A 198 11.61 -8.38 -21.50
CA ALA A 198 11.65 -9.84 -21.44
C ALA A 198 13.09 -10.37 -21.66
N ALA A 199 13.83 -9.81 -22.61
CA ALA A 199 15.21 -10.19 -22.88
C ALA A 199 16.14 -9.90 -21.68
N HIS A 200 16.01 -8.74 -21.03
CA HIS A 200 16.80 -8.41 -19.83
C HIS A 200 16.47 -9.36 -18.67
N VAL A 201 15.20 -9.71 -18.47
CA VAL A 201 14.81 -10.65 -17.40
C VAL A 201 15.43 -12.03 -17.61
N VAL A 202 15.46 -12.53 -18.86
CA VAL A 202 16.10 -13.81 -19.19
C VAL A 202 17.61 -13.73 -18.97
N GLN A 203 18.28 -12.70 -19.48
CA GLN A 203 19.73 -12.54 -19.38
C GLN A 203 20.21 -12.44 -17.93
N PHE A 204 19.53 -11.65 -17.09
CA PHE A 204 19.84 -11.54 -15.67
C PHE A 204 19.43 -12.82 -14.90
N GLY A 205 18.34 -13.47 -15.29
CA GLY A 205 17.93 -14.75 -14.71
C GLY A 205 19.01 -15.82 -14.88
N ASP A 206 19.53 -15.97 -16.09
CA ASP A 206 20.60 -16.91 -16.42
C ASP A 206 21.93 -16.53 -15.73
N ALA A 207 22.27 -15.23 -15.68
CA ALA A 207 23.45 -14.76 -14.96
C ALA A 207 23.38 -15.04 -13.44
N TYR A 208 22.21 -14.84 -12.83
CA TYR A 208 21.99 -15.18 -11.42
C TYR A 208 21.97 -16.69 -11.17
N ALA A 209 21.48 -17.49 -12.11
CA ALA A 209 21.52 -18.95 -12.04
C ALA A 209 22.97 -19.49 -12.08
N ALA A 210 23.83 -18.86 -12.88
CA ALA A 210 25.24 -19.26 -13.03
C ALA A 210 26.15 -18.77 -11.89
N THR A 211 25.87 -17.61 -11.31
CA THR A 211 26.83 -16.88 -10.45
C THR A 211 26.49 -16.96 -8.96
N THR A 212 25.23 -17.21 -8.59
CA THR A 212 24.74 -16.91 -7.23
C THR A 212 23.88 -18.03 -6.65
N THR A 213 24.17 -18.45 -5.42
CA THR A 213 23.32 -19.36 -4.66
C THR A 213 21.92 -18.76 -4.48
N THR A 214 20.86 -19.56 -4.65
CA THR A 214 19.43 -19.16 -4.66
C THR A 214 18.99 -18.25 -3.50
N GLN A 215 19.70 -18.28 -2.36
CA GLN A 215 19.45 -17.42 -1.20
C GLN A 215 19.83 -15.93 -1.42
N PHE A 216 20.81 -15.63 -2.28
CA PHE A 216 21.27 -14.27 -2.57
C PHE A 216 20.67 -13.69 -3.86
N THR A 217 19.92 -14.48 -4.62
CA THR A 217 19.18 -14.00 -5.79
C THR A 217 18.00 -13.13 -5.35
N PRO A 218 17.87 -11.89 -5.86
CA PRO A 218 16.71 -11.05 -5.57
C PRO A 218 15.43 -11.68 -6.12
N ALA A 219 14.29 -11.47 -5.46
CA ALA A 219 12.99 -11.82 -6.05
C ALA A 219 12.76 -10.97 -7.30
N LEU A 220 12.17 -11.56 -8.36
CA LEU A 220 11.97 -10.84 -9.63
C LEU A 220 11.18 -9.54 -9.44
N GLY A 221 10.17 -9.54 -8.56
CA GLY A 221 9.43 -8.32 -8.23
C GLY A 221 10.27 -7.25 -7.54
N ALA A 222 11.30 -7.61 -6.77
CA ALA A 222 12.23 -6.63 -6.20
C ALA A 222 13.22 -6.11 -7.25
N TRP A 223 13.63 -6.98 -8.19
CA TRP A 223 14.52 -6.64 -9.29
C TRP A 223 13.84 -5.67 -10.28
N LEU A 224 12.62 -5.99 -10.72
CA LEU A 224 11.79 -5.11 -11.56
C LEU A 224 11.45 -3.78 -10.86
N GLY A 225 11.16 -3.82 -9.56
CA GLY A 225 10.79 -2.62 -8.81
C GLY A 225 11.95 -1.64 -8.56
N ARG A 226 13.20 -2.09 -8.70
CA ARG A 226 14.41 -1.26 -8.55
C ARG A 226 15.07 -0.94 -9.90
N GLU A 227 14.38 -1.22 -11.00
CA GLU A 227 14.86 -0.92 -12.35
C GLU A 227 16.24 -1.51 -12.67
N ARG A 228 16.54 -2.67 -12.08
CA ARG A 228 17.88 -3.29 -12.15
C ARG A 228 18.27 -3.84 -13.52
N TRP A 229 17.44 -3.63 -14.54
CA TRP A 229 17.81 -3.86 -15.93
C TRP A 229 18.83 -2.84 -16.44
N THR A 230 19.04 -1.71 -15.76
CA THR A 230 20.13 -0.75 -16.03
C THR A 230 21.41 -1.02 -15.23
N ASP A 231 21.41 -2.03 -14.36
CA ASP A 231 22.55 -2.38 -13.52
C ASP A 231 23.59 -3.20 -14.32
N GLU A 232 24.83 -3.24 -13.85
CA GLU A 232 25.84 -4.10 -14.47
C GLU A 232 25.51 -5.57 -14.21
N LEU A 233 25.77 -6.44 -15.20
CA LEU A 233 25.50 -7.86 -15.08
C LEU A 233 26.28 -8.45 -13.89
N PRO A 234 25.64 -9.30 -13.05
CA PRO A 234 26.33 -9.99 -11.96
C PRO A 234 27.51 -10.76 -12.53
N THR A 235 28.72 -10.28 -12.25
CA THR A 235 29.96 -10.93 -12.65
C THR A 235 30.43 -11.80 -11.49
N MET A 236 30.99 -12.98 -11.78
CA MET A 236 31.62 -13.80 -10.75
C MET A 236 32.61 -12.95 -9.96
N PRO A 237 32.62 -13.00 -8.61
CA PRO A 237 33.65 -12.33 -7.85
C PRO A 237 35.00 -12.83 -8.34
N GLN A 238 35.79 -11.95 -8.99
CA GLN A 238 37.21 -12.21 -9.13
C GLN A 238 37.75 -12.36 -7.72
N ALA A 239 38.48 -13.45 -7.49
CA ALA A 239 38.90 -13.90 -6.17
C ALA A 239 40.01 -13.03 -5.57
N ASP A 240 39.83 -11.71 -5.52
CA ASP A 240 40.67 -10.80 -4.75
C ASP A 240 40.18 -10.75 -3.29
N ARG A 241 40.15 -11.91 -2.64
CA ARG A 241 39.98 -11.94 -1.18
C ARG A 241 41.31 -11.52 -0.55
N LYS A 242 41.30 -10.44 0.23
CA LYS A 242 42.45 -10.09 1.07
C LYS A 242 42.79 -11.29 1.96
N PRO A 243 44.08 -11.67 2.09
CA PRO A 243 44.47 -12.86 2.83
C PRO A 243 43.96 -12.77 4.27
N THR A 244 43.33 -13.85 4.75
CA THR A 244 42.79 -13.88 6.10
C THR A 244 43.93 -13.99 7.13
N ARG A 245 43.66 -13.63 8.39
CA ARG A 245 44.65 -13.75 9.47
C ARG A 245 45.16 -15.19 9.63
N THR A 246 44.34 -16.18 9.32
CA THR A 246 44.73 -17.59 9.30
C THR A 246 45.69 -17.91 8.16
N ASP A 247 45.47 -17.35 6.96
CA ASP A 247 46.38 -17.51 5.82
C ASP A 247 47.73 -16.84 6.10
N GLN A 248 47.72 -15.64 6.71
CA GLN A 248 48.94 -14.94 7.12
C GLN A 248 49.72 -15.71 8.19
N ASN A 249 49.02 -16.28 9.17
CA ASN A 249 49.65 -17.11 10.20
C ASN A 249 50.24 -18.40 9.59
N LEU A 250 49.54 -19.02 8.63
CA LEU A 250 50.01 -20.22 7.96
C LEU A 250 51.25 -19.94 7.11
N ASP A 251 51.27 -18.79 6.42
CA ASP A 251 52.42 -18.35 5.63
C ASP A 251 53.63 -18.06 6.52
N PHE A 252 53.41 -17.42 7.68
CA PHE A 252 54.46 -17.21 8.69
C PHE A 252 55.01 -18.53 9.25
N VAL A 253 54.14 -19.51 9.55
CA VAL A 253 54.55 -20.85 10.00
C VAL A 253 55.32 -21.59 8.91
N MET A 254 54.90 -21.48 7.64
CA MET A 254 55.63 -22.08 6.52
C MET A 254 56.98 -21.39 6.28
N GLN A 255 57.08 -20.09 6.52
CA GLN A 255 58.35 -19.36 6.43
C GLN A 255 59.32 -19.80 7.53
N LEU A 256 58.84 -19.94 8.78
CA LEU A 256 59.63 -20.48 9.88
C LEU A 256 60.13 -21.91 9.59
N ALA A 257 59.25 -22.78 9.09
CA ALA A 257 59.62 -24.15 8.73
C ALA A 257 60.67 -24.22 7.61
N ARG A 258 60.65 -23.28 6.65
CA ARG A 258 61.68 -23.17 5.62
C ARG A 258 63.02 -22.70 6.18
N GLU A 259 63.01 -21.76 7.11
CA GLU A 259 64.22 -21.27 7.79
C GLU A 259 64.84 -22.36 8.68
N GLU A 260 64.03 -23.14 9.39
CA GLU A 260 64.48 -24.31 10.17
C GLU A 260 65.09 -25.41 9.28
N MET A 261 64.47 -25.71 8.14
CA MET A 261 65.06 -26.68 7.19
C MET A 261 66.36 -26.17 6.55
N GLN A 262 66.50 -24.86 6.34
CA GLN A 262 67.74 -24.27 5.83
C GLN A 262 68.86 -24.27 6.88
N THR A 263 68.54 -24.03 8.15
CA THR A 263 69.50 -24.12 9.25
C THR A 263 69.92 -25.56 9.53
N GLN A 264 69.01 -26.54 9.45
CA GLN A 264 69.37 -27.95 9.55
C GLN A 264 70.25 -28.43 8.38
N ARG A 265 69.99 -27.98 7.15
CA ARG A 265 70.87 -28.27 6.00
C ARG A 265 72.22 -27.55 6.03
N GLY A 266 72.33 -26.43 6.76
CA GLY A 266 73.59 -25.70 6.94
C GLY A 266 74.51 -26.27 8.02
N ILE A 267 74.05 -27.26 8.80
CA ILE A 267 74.81 -27.90 9.89
C ILE A 267 75.40 -29.26 9.45
N GLU A 268 74.97 -29.81 8.31
CA GLU A 268 75.47 -31.08 7.74
C GLU A 268 76.43 -30.91 6.53
N ALA A 269 76.94 -29.70 6.27
CA ALA A 269 77.98 -29.42 5.26
C ALA A 269 79.30 -29.03 5.91
#